data_AF-A0A8C6KBP3-F1
#
_entry.id   AF-A0A8C6KBP3-F1
#
_cell.length_a   1.000
_cell.length_b   1.000
_cell.length_c   1.000
_cell.angle_alpha   90.00
_cell.angle_beta   90.00
_cell.angle_gamma   90.00
#
_symmetry.space_group_name_H-M   'P 1'
#
loop_
_entity.id
_entity.type
_entity.pdbx_description
1 polymer ?
#
loop_
_entity_poly.entity_id
_entity_poly.type
_entity_poly.pdbx_seq_one_letter_code
_entity_poly.pdbx_strand_id
1 'polypeptide(L)'
;FNLWFSHLSKEGFPDRVYLLAAAIFQNQHLEKPAAHRFINYGKDRGLPLPEFRDEDMQRAAYELAFSTLKYQELLEEVLIDSRFCPDQMGLVAVMLFDFQDRKFPKRKRQRKGEIIEAVREVENVLLRFKTKLAAALARCRLRHNHSCIECFLPETVRKKQEMQVRKHTHTHTHAHTHPPVPKHGNAPKAYTHQALPRAATQCFME
;
A
#
# COMPACT_ATOMS: atom_id res chain seq x y z
N PHE A 1 8.88 -4.61 0.54
CA PHE A 1 8.04 -5.07 1.67
C PHE A 1 8.93 -5.95 2.56
N ASN A 2 9.12 -5.58 3.83
CA ASN A 2 10.07 -6.25 4.72
C ASN A 2 9.56 -7.65 5.11
N LEU A 3 10.31 -8.70 4.73
CA LEU A 3 10.04 -10.12 5.08
C LEU A 3 9.88 -10.35 6.59
N TRP A 4 10.51 -9.51 7.41
CA TRP A 4 10.43 -9.55 8.87
C TRP A 4 9.05 -9.14 9.41
N PHE A 5 8.46 -8.06 8.87
CA PHE A 5 7.09 -7.64 9.21
C PHE A 5 6.07 -8.72 8.84
N SER A 6 6.26 -9.39 7.70
CA SER A 6 5.43 -10.52 7.25
C SER A 6 5.51 -11.77 8.15
N HIS A 7 6.62 -11.94 8.88
CA HIS A 7 6.78 -13.08 9.79
C HIS A 7 6.21 -12.77 11.18
N LEU A 8 6.46 -11.56 11.70
CA LEU A 8 5.92 -11.11 12.98
C LEU A 8 4.39 -10.93 12.92
N SER A 9 3.86 -10.49 11.78
CA SER A 9 2.42 -10.40 11.60
C SER A 9 1.76 -11.77 11.75
N LYS A 10 2.23 -12.84 11.08
CA LYS A 10 1.56 -14.16 11.04
C LYS A 10 1.06 -14.68 12.40
N GLU A 11 1.78 -14.45 13.48
CA GLU A 11 1.37 -14.87 14.85
C GLU A 11 0.69 -13.75 15.67
N GLY A 12 0.93 -12.50 15.29
CA GLY A 12 0.38 -11.29 15.88
C GLY A 12 1.38 -10.63 16.81
N PHE A 13 1.18 -9.34 17.06
CA PHE A 13 2.12 -8.57 17.86
C PHE A 13 1.84 -8.73 19.37
N PRO A 14 2.86 -8.50 20.24
CA PRO A 14 2.65 -8.29 21.67
C PRO A 14 1.70 -7.12 21.96
N ASP A 15 0.99 -7.16 23.09
CA ASP A 15 -0.01 -6.13 23.46
C ASP A 15 0.61 -4.71 23.47
N ARG A 16 1.84 -4.60 23.96
CA ARG A 16 2.58 -3.34 24.07
C ARG A 16 2.90 -2.70 22.70
N VAL A 17 3.08 -3.52 21.66
CA VAL A 17 3.27 -3.04 20.28
C VAL A 17 1.99 -2.40 19.75
N TYR A 18 0.82 -2.99 20.01
CA TYR A 18 -0.45 -2.41 19.60
C TYR A 18 -0.75 -1.09 20.31
N LEU A 19 -0.45 -0.99 21.62
CA LEU A 19 -0.61 0.27 22.34
C LEU A 19 0.29 1.37 21.79
N LEU A 20 1.59 1.08 21.59
CA LEU A 20 2.51 2.06 21.05
C LEU A 20 2.11 2.48 19.63
N ALA A 21 1.73 1.52 18.79
CA ALA A 21 1.25 1.79 17.44
C ALA A 21 -0.03 2.64 17.44
N ALA A 22 -0.96 2.38 18.37
CA ALA A 22 -2.18 3.16 18.55
C ALA A 22 -1.86 4.60 18.98
N ALA A 23 -0.93 4.81 19.90
CA ALA A 23 -0.49 6.16 20.30
C ALA A 23 0.17 6.92 19.14
N ILE A 24 1.04 6.26 18.36
CA ILE A 24 1.66 6.84 17.17
C ILE A 24 0.59 7.21 16.12
N PHE A 25 -0.33 6.30 15.84
CA PHE A 25 -1.44 6.51 14.91
C PHE A 25 -2.31 7.69 15.37
N GLN A 26 -2.71 7.71 16.64
CA GLN A 26 -3.53 8.76 17.23
C GLN A 26 -2.92 10.15 17.04
N ASN A 27 -1.61 10.27 17.26
CA ASN A 27 -0.89 11.52 17.12
C ASN A 27 -0.78 12.01 15.66
N GLN A 28 -0.89 11.11 14.68
CA GLN A 28 -0.57 11.39 13.28
C GLN A 28 -1.74 11.24 12.31
N HIS A 29 -2.89 10.71 12.75
CA HIS A 29 -4.04 10.49 11.88
C HIS A 29 -4.56 11.79 11.26
N LEU A 30 -5.07 11.67 10.04
CA LEU A 30 -5.66 12.78 9.33
C LEU A 30 -7.01 13.12 9.96
N GLU A 31 -7.12 14.32 10.54
CA GLU A 31 -8.40 14.81 11.04
C GLU A 31 -9.26 15.32 9.89
N LYS A 32 -10.41 14.68 9.69
CA LYS A 32 -11.39 15.13 8.71
C LYS A 32 -12.20 16.32 9.26
N PRO A 33 -12.67 17.25 8.41
CA PRO A 33 -13.62 18.29 8.82
C PRO A 33 -14.87 17.66 9.45
N ALA A 34 -15.54 18.37 10.36
CA ALA A 34 -16.69 17.83 11.10
C ALA A 34 -17.78 17.21 10.20
N ALA A 35 -18.04 17.83 9.04
CA ALA A 35 -19.02 17.34 8.06
C ALA A 35 -18.69 15.95 7.45
N HIS A 36 -17.42 15.52 7.52
CA HIS A 36 -16.93 14.26 6.94
C HIS A 36 -16.34 13.32 8.01
N ARG A 37 -16.46 13.68 9.30
CA ARG A 37 -15.87 12.97 10.43
C ARG A 37 -16.87 11.95 10.99
N PHE A 38 -16.99 10.82 10.30
CA PHE A 38 -17.85 9.71 10.75
C PHE A 38 -17.19 8.82 11.81
N ILE A 39 -15.86 8.76 11.82
CA ILE A 39 -15.08 8.10 12.87
C ILE A 39 -14.38 9.19 13.69
N ASN A 40 -14.51 9.12 15.00
CA ASN A 40 -13.84 10.02 15.93
C ASN A 40 -12.78 9.25 16.72
N TYR A 41 -11.51 9.54 16.43
CA TYR A 41 -10.38 8.94 17.13
C TYR A 41 -10.15 9.52 18.53
N GLY A 42 -10.90 10.55 18.94
CA GLY A 42 -10.65 11.30 20.17
C GLY A 42 -9.75 12.51 19.93
N LYS A 43 -9.73 13.44 20.90
CA LYS A 43 -8.98 14.70 20.80
C LYS A 43 -7.59 14.64 21.41
N ASP A 44 -7.21 13.49 21.96
CA ASP A 44 -5.96 13.31 22.69
C ASP A 44 -4.79 13.18 21.70
N ARG A 45 -4.40 14.32 21.12
CA ARG A 45 -3.16 14.47 20.37
C ARG A 45 -2.02 14.76 21.34
N GLY A 46 -0.83 14.29 21.01
CA GLY A 46 0.36 14.47 21.85
C GLY A 46 0.41 13.48 23.03
N LEU A 47 -0.22 12.32 22.88
CA LEU A 47 -0.07 11.24 23.87
C LEU A 47 1.42 10.91 24.03
N PRO A 48 1.95 10.87 25.26
CA PRO A 48 3.32 10.49 25.50
C PRO A 48 3.51 9.06 24.97
N LEU A 49 4.52 8.88 24.12
CA LEU A 49 4.87 7.54 23.64
C LEU A 49 5.36 6.72 24.83
N PRO A 50 4.80 5.52 25.08
CA PRO A 50 5.31 4.64 26.11
C PRO A 50 6.81 4.41 25.93
N GLU A 51 7.60 4.53 27.00
CA GLU A 51 9.03 4.23 26.95
C GLU A 51 9.23 2.76 26.53
N PHE A 52 9.85 2.58 25.37
CA PHE A 52 10.16 1.27 24.82
C PHE A 52 11.66 1.04 24.89
N ARG A 53 12.07 -0.01 25.60
CA ARG A 53 13.47 -0.42 25.71
C ARG A 53 13.91 -1.36 24.59
N ASP A 54 12.95 -2.00 23.95
CA ASP A 54 13.17 -2.98 22.88
C ASP A 54 13.01 -2.28 21.52
N GLU A 55 14.13 -2.08 20.83
CA GLU A 55 14.19 -1.40 19.53
C GLU A 55 13.41 -2.14 18.44
N ASP A 56 13.35 -3.47 18.49
CA ASP A 56 12.65 -4.26 17.49
C ASP A 56 11.13 -4.13 17.67
N MET A 57 10.64 -4.20 18.91
CA MET A 57 9.23 -3.93 19.18
C MET A 57 8.84 -2.49 18.84
N GLN A 58 9.73 -1.53 19.10
CA GLN A 58 9.51 -0.14 18.73
C GLN A 58 9.43 0.01 17.19
N ARG A 59 10.35 -0.60 16.45
CA ARG A 59 10.33 -0.62 14.98
C ARG A 59 9.04 -1.24 14.46
N ALA A 60 8.62 -2.38 15.03
CA ALA A 60 7.37 -3.04 14.67
C ALA A 60 6.14 -2.14 14.92
N ALA A 61 6.12 -1.40 16.03
CA ALA A 61 5.04 -0.47 16.35
C ALA A 61 4.97 0.69 15.35
N TYR A 62 6.11 1.26 14.96
CA TYR A 62 6.16 2.29 13.91
C TYR A 62 5.69 1.75 12.57
N GLU A 63 6.21 0.60 12.12
CA GLU A 63 5.81 -0.02 10.86
C GLU A 63 4.31 -0.30 10.85
N LEU A 64 3.75 -0.80 11.95
CA LEU A 64 2.32 -1.07 12.09
C LEU A 64 1.49 0.22 12.08
N ALA A 65 1.89 1.25 12.82
CA ALA A 65 1.19 2.53 12.86
C ALA A 65 1.18 3.22 11.49
N PHE A 66 2.33 3.33 10.83
CA PHE A 66 2.42 3.94 9.51
C PHE A 66 1.72 3.13 8.43
N SER A 67 1.73 1.80 8.52
CA SER A 67 0.93 0.98 7.63
C SER A 67 -0.57 1.21 7.86
N THR A 68 -1.00 1.36 9.11
CA THR A 68 -2.40 1.69 9.43
C THR A 68 -2.79 3.07 8.87
N LEU A 69 -1.93 4.09 9.03
CA LEU A 69 -2.16 5.45 8.49
C LEU A 69 -2.36 5.44 6.97
N LYS A 70 -1.57 4.64 6.24
CA LYS A 70 -1.69 4.49 4.78
C LYS A 70 -3.07 4.03 4.34
N TYR A 71 -3.77 3.26 5.17
CA TYR A 71 -5.09 2.69 4.87
C TYR A 71 -6.20 3.29 5.74
N GLN A 72 -5.97 4.44 6.37
CA GLN A 72 -6.93 5.06 7.29
C GLN A 72 -8.32 5.19 6.66
N GLU A 73 -8.43 5.70 5.44
CA GLU A 73 -9.73 5.91 4.77
C GLU A 73 -10.50 4.59 4.55
N LEU A 74 -9.82 3.56 4.07
CA LEU A 74 -10.41 2.22 3.92
C LEU A 74 -10.87 1.67 5.26
N LEU A 75 -10.03 1.77 6.29
CA LEU A 75 -10.36 1.24 7.62
C LEU A 75 -11.57 1.95 8.20
N GLU A 76 -11.66 3.28 8.05
CA GLU A 76 -12.85 4.05 8.44
C GLU A 76 -14.09 3.59 7.69
N GLU A 77 -14.03 3.38 6.37
CA GLU A 77 -15.16 2.86 5.60
C GLU A 77 -15.63 1.49 6.10
N VAL A 78 -14.69 0.58 6.40
CA VAL A 78 -15.01 -0.74 6.93
C VAL A 78 -15.67 -0.63 8.31
N LEU A 79 -15.19 0.25 9.17
CA LEU A 79 -15.75 0.47 10.50
C LEU A 79 -17.18 1.05 10.41
N ILE A 80 -17.41 2.03 9.54
CA ILE A 80 -18.72 2.62 9.29
C ILE A 80 -19.70 1.58 8.72
N ASP A 81 -19.29 0.86 7.66
CA ASP A 81 -20.12 -0.12 6.97
C ASP A 81 -20.46 -1.33 7.87
N SER A 82 -19.56 -1.70 8.77
CA SER A 82 -19.82 -2.74 9.78
C SER A 82 -20.60 -2.26 11.01
N ARG A 83 -20.90 -0.96 11.10
CA ARG A 83 -21.51 -0.28 12.27
C ARG A 83 -20.74 -0.54 13.56
N PHE A 84 -19.42 -0.53 13.46
CA PHE A 84 -18.50 -0.84 14.54
C PHE A 84 -17.99 0.46 15.17
N CYS A 85 -18.41 0.77 16.40
CA CYS A 85 -18.07 2.01 17.09
C CYS A 85 -17.73 1.81 18.59
N PRO A 86 -16.60 1.15 18.93
CA PRO A 86 -16.06 1.16 20.30
C PRO A 86 -15.31 2.46 20.68
N ASP A 87 -15.05 2.63 21.98
CA ASP A 87 -14.48 3.86 22.54
C ASP A 87 -12.99 4.09 22.19
N GLN A 88 -12.26 3.05 21.73
CA GLN A 88 -10.83 3.10 21.45
C GLN A 88 -10.52 2.98 19.95
N MET A 89 -11.03 3.93 19.16
CA MET A 89 -10.94 3.91 17.69
C MET A 89 -9.51 3.79 17.15
N GLY A 90 -8.51 4.42 17.77
CA GLY A 90 -7.11 4.33 17.33
C GLY A 90 -6.55 2.91 17.46
N LEU A 91 -6.76 2.28 18.62
CA LEU A 91 -6.34 0.89 18.87
C LEU A 91 -7.09 -0.09 17.97
N VAL A 92 -8.39 0.15 17.78
CA VAL A 92 -9.25 -0.63 16.88
C VAL A 92 -8.74 -0.58 15.45
N ALA A 93 -8.41 0.60 14.91
CA ALA A 93 -7.92 0.74 13.55
C ALA A 93 -6.61 -0.02 13.34
N VAL A 94 -5.67 0.11 14.28
CA VAL A 94 -4.37 -0.56 14.25
C VAL A 94 -4.53 -2.08 14.33
N MET A 95 -5.35 -2.59 15.24
CA MET A 95 -5.59 -4.03 15.37
C MET A 95 -6.39 -4.59 14.19
N LEU A 96 -7.36 -3.84 13.66
CA LEU A 96 -8.12 -4.22 12.47
C LEU A 96 -7.19 -4.37 11.26
N PHE A 97 -6.26 -3.43 11.08
CA PHE A 97 -5.28 -3.47 9.99
C PHE A 97 -4.43 -4.74 10.03
N ASP A 98 -3.95 -5.13 11.21
CA ASP A 98 -3.18 -6.36 11.37
C ASP A 98 -4.06 -7.63 11.23
N PHE A 99 -5.29 -7.62 11.73
CA PHE A 99 -6.15 -8.82 11.73
C PHE A 99 -6.66 -9.15 10.32
N GLN A 100 -6.91 -8.13 9.49
CA GLN A 100 -7.37 -8.36 8.11
C GLN A 100 -6.29 -9.03 7.24
N ASP A 101 -5.01 -8.70 7.43
CA ASP A 101 -3.90 -9.29 6.67
C ASP A 101 -3.78 -10.79 6.95
N ARG A 102 -4.22 -11.21 8.14
CA ARG A 102 -4.06 -12.57 8.65
C ARG A 102 -5.32 -13.42 8.58
N LYS A 103 -6.44 -12.85 8.09
CA LYS A 103 -7.77 -13.46 8.04
C LYS A 103 -8.42 -13.68 9.43
N PHE A 104 -8.18 -12.77 10.37
CA PHE A 104 -8.78 -12.74 11.71
C PHE A 104 -8.56 -13.98 12.63
N PRO A 105 -7.41 -14.69 12.60
CA PRO A 105 -7.12 -15.71 13.61
C PRO A 105 -6.86 -15.04 14.96
N LYS A 106 -7.22 -15.73 16.04
CA LYS A 106 -6.84 -15.33 17.40
C LYS A 106 -5.32 -15.32 17.50
N ARG A 107 -4.73 -14.29 18.11
CA ARG A 107 -3.27 -14.20 18.27
C ARG A 107 -2.72 -15.36 19.09
N LYS A 108 -1.57 -15.91 18.70
CA LYS A 108 -0.82 -16.83 19.57
C LYS A 108 -0.13 -15.99 20.64
N ARG A 109 -0.58 -16.11 21.90
CA ARG A 109 -0.03 -15.34 23.01
C ARG A 109 1.37 -15.86 23.36
N GLN A 110 2.32 -14.95 23.54
CA GLN A 110 3.57 -15.29 24.21
C GLN A 110 3.28 -15.55 25.69
N ARG A 111 3.71 -16.71 26.21
CA ARG A 111 3.43 -17.14 27.61
C ARG A 111 3.96 -16.19 28.69
N LYS A 112 4.89 -15.29 28.36
CA LYS A 112 5.55 -14.33 29.28
C LYS A 112 5.19 -12.86 29.04
N GLY A 113 4.27 -12.56 28.12
CA GLY A 113 3.92 -11.17 27.78
C GLY A 113 3.01 -10.51 28.82
N GLU A 114 3.24 -9.22 29.07
CA GLU A 114 2.30 -8.35 29.79
C GLU A 114 0.91 -8.43 29.13
N ILE A 115 -0.13 -8.57 29.96
CA ILE A 115 -1.52 -8.59 29.51
C ILE A 115 -2.08 -7.19 29.72
N ILE A 116 -2.52 -6.58 28.63
CA ILE A 116 -3.10 -5.25 28.65
C ILE A 116 -4.60 -5.38 28.33
N GLU A 117 -5.45 -5.14 29.32
CA GLU A 117 -6.90 -5.37 29.23
C GLU A 117 -7.54 -4.66 28.03
N ALA A 118 -7.19 -3.40 27.78
CA ALA A 118 -7.68 -2.63 26.62
C ALA A 118 -7.44 -3.36 25.28
N VAL A 119 -6.25 -3.95 25.10
CA VAL A 119 -5.91 -4.73 23.89
C VAL A 119 -6.74 -6.02 23.83
N ARG A 120 -7.06 -6.62 24.97
CA ARG A 120 -7.89 -7.84 25.04
C ARG A 120 -9.34 -7.58 24.75
N GLU A 121 -9.88 -6.50 25.28
CA GLU A 121 -11.25 -6.05 24.99
C GLU A 121 -11.40 -5.80 23.50
N VAL A 122 -10.52 -5.00 22.90
CA VAL A 122 -10.55 -4.72 21.45
C VAL A 122 -10.39 -6.00 20.63
N GLU A 123 -9.45 -6.89 20.99
CA GLU A 123 -9.29 -8.19 20.33
C GLU A 123 -10.59 -9.02 20.35
N ASN A 124 -11.22 -9.14 21.52
CA ASN A 124 -12.45 -9.90 21.68
C ASN A 124 -13.61 -9.29 20.88
N VAL A 125 -13.74 -7.96 20.88
CA VAL A 125 -14.77 -7.25 20.13
C VAL A 125 -14.55 -7.42 18.62
N LEU A 126 -13.31 -7.27 18.12
CA LEU A 126 -12.98 -7.50 16.71
C LEU A 126 -13.31 -8.94 16.28
N LEU A 127 -12.95 -9.94 17.09
CA LEU A 127 -13.25 -11.34 16.80
C LEU A 127 -14.75 -11.64 16.79
N ARG A 128 -15.52 -11.02 17.69
CA ARG A 128 -16.98 -11.14 17.73
C ARG A 128 -17.63 -10.58 16.45
N PHE A 129 -17.04 -9.54 15.85
CA PHE A 129 -17.54 -8.89 14.64
C PHE A 129 -16.84 -9.35 13.34
N LYS A 130 -15.96 -10.35 13.40
CA LYS A 130 -15.09 -10.76 12.27
C LYS A 130 -15.83 -10.94 10.95
N THR A 131 -17.01 -11.57 10.96
CA THR A 131 -17.78 -11.85 9.73
C THR A 131 -18.33 -10.56 9.14
N LYS A 132 -18.81 -9.64 9.98
CA LYS A 132 -19.31 -8.33 9.54
C LYS A 132 -18.16 -7.48 8.99
N LEU A 133 -17.02 -7.47 9.67
CA LEU A 133 -15.82 -6.74 9.25
C LEU A 133 -15.25 -7.29 7.93
N ALA A 134 -15.14 -8.61 7.81
CA ALA A 134 -14.69 -9.25 6.56
C ALA A 134 -15.64 -8.97 5.40
N ALA A 135 -16.95 -9.03 5.63
CA ALA A 135 -17.95 -8.70 4.62
C ALA A 135 -17.92 -7.21 4.23
N ALA A 136 -17.76 -6.30 5.20
CA ALA A 136 -17.61 -4.87 4.96
C ALA A 136 -16.35 -4.56 4.13
N LEU A 137 -15.23 -5.20 4.46
CA LEU A 137 -13.98 -5.09 3.70
C LEU A 137 -14.15 -5.62 2.27
N ALA A 138 -14.81 -6.75 2.07
CA ALA A 138 -15.10 -7.28 0.74
C ALA A 138 -15.97 -6.30 -0.08
N ARG A 139 -17.01 -5.72 0.51
CA ARG A 139 -17.83 -4.69 -0.14
C ARG A 139 -17.04 -3.43 -0.50
N CYS A 140 -16.17 -2.96 0.39
CA CYS A 140 -15.29 -1.83 0.11
C CYS A 140 -14.37 -2.13 -1.08
N ARG A 141 -13.75 -3.31 -1.13
CA ARG A 141 -12.92 -3.75 -2.27
C ARG A 141 -13.67 -3.72 -3.61
N LEU A 142 -14.91 -4.21 -3.62
CA LEU A 142 -15.75 -4.19 -4.83
C LEU A 142 -16.12 -2.77 -5.25
N ARG A 143 -16.58 -1.94 -4.30
CA ARG A 143 -17.02 -0.56 -4.58
C ARG A 143 -15.91 0.32 -5.18
N HIS A 144 -14.67 0.08 -4.78
CA HIS A 144 -13.52 0.84 -5.26
C HIS A 144 -12.80 0.16 -6.45
N ASN A 145 -13.34 -0.93 -7.01
CA ASN A 145 -12.72 -1.71 -8.10
C ASN A 145 -11.26 -2.11 -7.82
N HIS A 146 -10.92 -2.34 -6.55
CA HIS A 146 -9.57 -2.62 -6.10
C HIS A 146 -9.38 -4.13 -5.90
N SER A 147 -8.43 -4.72 -6.64
CA SER A 147 -8.07 -6.15 -6.52
C SER A 147 -7.37 -6.47 -5.19
N CYS A 148 -6.85 -5.45 -4.49
CA CYS A 148 -6.02 -5.55 -3.31
C CYS A 148 -6.16 -4.32 -2.39
N ILE A 149 -5.83 -4.46 -1.11
CA ILE A 149 -5.77 -3.35 -0.14
C ILE A 149 -4.76 -2.27 -0.57
N GLU A 150 -3.66 -2.63 -1.23
CA GLU A 150 -2.63 -1.69 -1.70
C GLU A 150 -3.15 -0.65 -2.69
N CYS A 151 -4.29 -0.91 -3.34
CA CYS A 151 -4.90 0.03 -4.29
C CYS A 151 -5.64 1.18 -3.60
N PHE A 152 -5.93 1.08 -2.29
CA PHE A 152 -6.57 2.13 -1.49
C PHE A 152 -5.63 3.23 -1.03
N LEU A 153 -4.35 3.14 -1.38
CA LEU A 153 -3.41 4.20 -1.11
C LEU A 153 -3.83 5.48 -1.85
N PRO A 154 -3.73 6.66 -1.22
CA PRO A 154 -3.97 7.93 -1.90
C PRO A 154 -3.18 8.00 -3.21
N GLU A 155 -3.75 8.59 -4.27
CA GLU A 155 -3.12 8.60 -5.60
C GLU A 155 -1.68 9.11 -5.60
N THR A 156 -1.38 10.05 -4.69
CA THR A 156 -0.06 10.64 -4.48
C THR A 156 0.97 9.61 -4.00
N VAL A 157 0.56 8.65 -3.17
CA VAL A 157 1.40 7.54 -2.68
C VAL A 157 1.55 6.48 -3.77
N ARG A 158 0.46 6.15 -4.48
CA ARG A 158 0.49 5.20 -5.61
C ARG A 158 1.45 5.66 -6.71
N LYS A 159 1.35 6.93 -7.14
CA LYS A 159 2.25 7.52 -8.16
C LYS A 159 3.72 7.49 -7.71
N LYS A 160 4.01 7.74 -6.42
CA LYS A 160 5.38 7.64 -5.89
C LYS A 160 5.91 6.20 -5.88
N GLN A 161 5.09 5.22 -5.53
CA GLN A 161 5.48 3.80 -5.59
C GLN A 161 5.71 3.32 -7.02
N GLU A 162 4.82 3.66 -7.95
CA GLU A 162 5.00 3.37 -9.38
C GLU A 162 6.29 3.99 -9.93
N MET A 163 6.59 5.24 -9.55
CA MET A 163 7.86 5.89 -9.90
C MET A 163 9.08 5.21 -9.27
N GLN A 164 8.98 4.68 -8.05
CA GLN A 164 10.07 3.92 -7.42
C GLN A 164 10.30 2.57 -8.09
N VAL A 165 9.25 1.85 -8.47
CA VAL A 165 9.34 0.59 -9.21
C VAL A 165 9.97 0.82 -10.58
N ARG A 166 9.53 1.87 -11.30
CA ARG A 166 10.07 2.24 -12.61
C ARG A 166 11.57 2.59 -12.56
N LYS A 167 12.03 3.19 -11.46
CA LYS A 167 13.46 3.47 -11.22
C LYS A 167 14.31 2.21 -11.02
N HIS A 168 13.77 1.14 -10.46
CA HIS A 168 14.50 -0.12 -10.27
C HIS A 168 14.60 -0.97 -11.55
N THR A 169 13.67 -0.82 -12.49
CA THR A 169 13.69 -1.55 -13.78
C THR A 169 14.68 -1.01 -14.81
N HIS A 170 15.28 0.16 -14.61
CA HIS A 170 16.19 0.77 -15.60
C HIS A 170 17.69 0.59 -15.30
N THR A 171 18.09 -0.12 -14.24
CA THR A 171 19.50 -0.22 -13.84
C THR A 171 20.20 -1.53 -14.17
N HIS A 172 19.68 -2.37 -15.08
CA HIS A 172 20.45 -3.50 -15.61
C HIS A 172 20.12 -3.80 -17.08
N THR A 173 20.70 -3.03 -17.99
CA THR A 173 21.09 -3.53 -19.33
C THR A 173 22.32 -2.78 -19.84
N HIS A 174 23.49 -3.28 -19.46
CA HIS A 174 24.78 -3.14 -20.14
C HIS A 174 25.53 -4.44 -19.77
N ALA A 175 26.17 -5.23 -20.62
CA ALA A 175 26.50 -5.21 -22.05
C ALA A 175 26.85 -6.66 -22.47
N HIS A 176 27.35 -6.85 -23.71
CA HIS A 176 27.92 -8.06 -24.36
C HIS A 176 26.94 -8.91 -25.20
N THR A 177 27.15 -9.22 -26.49
CA THR A 177 28.25 -9.02 -27.46
C THR A 177 27.72 -9.27 -28.90
N HIS A 178 28.43 -8.70 -29.88
CA HIS A 178 28.57 -9.05 -31.31
C HIS A 178 27.80 -8.25 -32.38
N PRO A 179 28.51 -7.62 -33.35
CA PRO A 179 27.90 -7.03 -34.53
C PRO A 179 27.73 -8.09 -35.64
N PRO A 180 26.67 -8.04 -36.47
CA PRO A 180 26.60 -8.90 -37.64
C PRO A 180 27.38 -8.28 -38.81
N VAL A 181 28.30 -9.07 -39.36
CA VAL A 181 29.02 -8.87 -40.63
C VAL A 181 28.03 -8.99 -41.82
N PRO A 182 28.15 -8.18 -42.88
CA PRO A 182 27.19 -8.17 -43.99
C PRO A 182 27.39 -9.36 -44.94
N LYS A 183 26.30 -10.00 -45.36
CA LYS A 183 26.31 -11.00 -46.44
C LYS A 183 25.67 -10.42 -47.70
N HIS A 184 26.51 -10.22 -48.72
CA HIS A 184 26.16 -10.02 -50.12
C HIS A 184 25.38 -11.20 -50.69
N GLY A 185 24.49 -10.90 -51.65
CA GLY A 185 24.24 -11.76 -52.80
C GLY A 185 22.88 -12.44 -52.86
N ASN A 186 21.90 -11.80 -53.52
CA ASN A 186 21.35 -12.28 -54.79
C ASN A 186 20.16 -11.42 -55.24
N ALA A 187 20.38 -10.60 -56.26
CA ALA A 187 19.38 -10.30 -57.28
C ALA A 187 19.37 -11.51 -58.28
N PRO A 188 18.40 -11.73 -59.20
CA PRO A 188 17.90 -10.65 -60.06
C PRO A 188 16.50 -10.78 -60.73
N LYS A 189 16.15 -9.69 -61.43
CA LYS A 189 15.25 -9.52 -62.60
C LYS A 189 13.73 -9.43 -62.36
N ALA A 190 13.16 -8.28 -62.73
CA ALA A 190 12.39 -8.16 -63.98
C ALA A 190 12.25 -6.69 -64.40
N TYR A 191 12.42 -6.48 -65.71
CA TYR A 191 12.30 -5.24 -66.46
C TYR A 191 10.84 -4.73 -66.51
N THR A 192 10.64 -3.41 -66.59
CA THR A 192 9.96 -2.79 -67.75
C THR A 192 10.25 -1.29 -67.86
N HIS A 193 10.38 -0.87 -69.12
CA HIS A 193 10.82 0.42 -69.64
C HIS A 193 9.79 1.55 -69.53
N GLN A 194 10.25 2.79 -69.37
CA GLN A 194 9.92 3.97 -70.20
C GLN A 194 10.79 5.16 -69.73
N ALA A 195 11.87 5.50 -70.45
CA ALA A 195 11.93 6.43 -71.58
C ALA A 195 12.08 7.92 -71.16
N LEU A 196 13.35 8.36 -71.25
CA LEU A 196 14.00 9.69 -71.32
C LEU A 196 13.46 10.57 -72.51
N PRO A 197 14.01 11.77 -72.85
CA PRO A 197 14.35 13.02 -72.13
C PRO A 197 13.97 14.32 -72.91
N ARG A 198 14.57 15.47 -72.50
CA ARG A 198 14.91 16.72 -73.25
C ARG A 198 13.87 17.84 -73.16
N ALA A 199 14.19 19.13 -73.12
CA ALA A 199 15.43 19.91 -73.21
C ALA A 199 15.10 21.34 -72.69
N ALA A 200 16.00 21.98 -71.93
CA ALA A 200 16.91 23.07 -72.34
C ALA A 200 16.31 24.49 -72.45
N THR A 201 17.10 25.44 -71.92
CA THR A 201 17.25 26.86 -72.31
C THR A 201 16.04 27.79 -72.10
N GLN A 202 16.07 28.73 -71.15
CA GLN A 202 16.79 30.02 -71.22
C GLN A 202 16.17 30.96 -72.26
N CYS A 203 15.46 32.00 -71.82
CA CYS A 203 15.87 33.39 -72.05
C CYS A 203 14.91 34.41 -71.42
N PHE A 204 15.56 35.49 -71.03
CA PHE A 204 15.16 36.75 -70.43
C PHE A 204 14.27 37.63 -71.33
N MET A 205 13.61 38.61 -70.69
CA MET A 205 13.06 39.90 -71.19
C MET A 205 11.72 39.83 -71.93
N GLU A 206 10.66 40.34 -71.31
CA GLU A 206 10.35 41.77 -71.18
C GLU A 206 9.68 42.06 -69.83
#